data_AF-A0A6P6NMM5-F1
#
_entry.id   AF-A0A6P6NMM5-F1
#
_cell.length_a   1.000
_cell.length_b   1.000
_cell.length_c   1.000
_cell.angle_alpha   90.00
_cell.angle_beta   90.00
_cell.angle_gamma   90.00
#
_symmetry.space_group_name_H-M   'P 1'
#
loop_
_entity.id
_entity.type
_entity.pdbx_description
1 polymer ?
#
loop_
_entity_poly.entity_id
_entity_poly.type
_entity_poly.pdbx_seq_one_letter_code
_entity_poly.pdbx_strand_id
1 'polypeptide(L)'
;MKPLYLFLLFTLQKVHGTAVFCPEASDLSSDELLIGCLGVRFTWLYSVFDDLRSVLEFTVSLRCETGLCPADIDNHGHYCSNANTRDTARKHVQPADTLDRCCFTHLRCSQELKERNCSRRIPTYNNYTCSYNSSCDMLDFCEEGFCHCDQMVIDCISSNHPSHKTGWRQPTNHSTDRLSLCDGFT
;
A
#
# COMPACT_ATOMS: atom_id res chain seq x y z
N MET A 1 18.64 -5.49 -61.16
CA MET A 1 18.98 -5.00 -59.80
C MET A 1 17.75 -5.20 -58.94
N LYS A 2 17.79 -6.11 -57.97
CA LYS A 2 16.64 -6.54 -57.15
C LYS A 2 16.52 -5.66 -55.90
N PRO A 3 15.32 -5.18 -55.49
CA PRO A 3 15.17 -4.54 -54.19
C PRO A 3 15.15 -5.60 -53.10
N LEU A 4 16.07 -5.50 -52.13
CA LEU A 4 16.13 -6.36 -50.96
C LEU A 4 15.05 -5.88 -49.97
N TYR A 5 13.99 -6.65 -49.80
CA TYR A 5 12.95 -6.40 -48.81
C TYR A 5 13.35 -7.06 -47.49
N LEU A 6 13.67 -6.28 -46.47
CA LEU A 6 13.99 -6.80 -45.13
C LEU A 6 12.67 -7.06 -44.38
N PHE A 7 12.23 -8.32 -44.32
CA PHE A 7 11.13 -8.73 -43.45
C PHE A 7 11.65 -8.88 -42.01
N LEU A 8 11.30 -7.93 -41.14
CA LEU A 8 11.47 -8.07 -39.69
C LEU A 8 10.37 -9.01 -39.16
N LEU A 9 10.72 -10.27 -38.94
CA LEU A 9 9.89 -11.24 -38.22
C LEU A 9 9.97 -10.92 -36.72
N PHE A 10 8.97 -10.21 -36.19
CA PHE A 10 8.76 -10.15 -34.74
C PHE A 10 8.15 -11.49 -34.29
N THR A 11 8.97 -12.36 -33.72
CA THR A 11 8.46 -13.48 -32.93
C THR A 11 7.88 -12.91 -31.64
N LEU A 12 6.56 -12.92 -31.51
CA LEU A 12 5.87 -12.70 -30.23
C LEU A 12 6.19 -13.89 -29.32
N GLN A 13 7.27 -13.80 -28.54
CA GLN A 13 7.43 -14.68 -27.39
C GLN A 13 6.41 -14.26 -26.34
N LYS A 14 5.41 -15.12 -26.14
CA LYS A 14 4.45 -15.05 -25.04
C LYS A 14 5.21 -15.32 -23.74
N VAL A 15 5.77 -14.26 -23.13
CA VAL A 15 6.38 -14.37 -21.80
C VAL A 15 5.24 -14.54 -20.80
N HIS A 16 4.96 -15.79 -20.42
CA HIS A 16 4.23 -16.09 -19.19
C HIS A 16 5.19 -15.81 -18.03
N GLY A 17 5.18 -14.57 -17.54
CA GLY A 17 5.87 -14.22 -16.30
C GLY A 17 5.06 -14.70 -15.10
N THR A 18 5.23 -15.97 -14.69
CA THR A 18 4.96 -16.38 -13.30
C THR A 18 6.27 -16.29 -12.54
N ALA A 19 6.84 -15.08 -12.46
CA ALA A 19 7.95 -14.83 -11.58
C ALA A 19 7.39 -14.28 -10.27
N VAL A 20 6.89 -15.17 -9.42
CA VAL A 20 6.76 -14.88 -7.99
C VAL A 20 8.19 -14.92 -7.45
N PHE A 21 8.83 -13.76 -7.41
CA PHE A 21 10.14 -13.61 -6.81
C PHE A 21 9.95 -13.60 -5.29
N CYS A 22 10.14 -14.76 -4.66
CA CYS A 22 10.23 -14.90 -3.21
C CYS A 22 11.72 -14.97 -2.82
N PRO A 23 12.36 -13.85 -2.53
CA PRO A 23 13.70 -13.88 -2.01
C PRO A 23 13.70 -14.34 -0.55
N GLU A 24 14.68 -15.18 -0.19
CA GLU A 24 14.89 -15.65 1.18
C GLU A 24 15.11 -14.46 2.13
N ALA A 25 14.45 -14.48 3.27
CA ALA A 25 14.39 -13.38 4.24
C ALA A 25 15.70 -13.17 5.04
N SER A 26 16.87 -13.56 4.51
CA SER A 26 18.15 -13.30 5.16
C SER A 26 18.94 -12.12 4.59
N ASP A 27 18.64 -11.64 3.37
CA ASP A 27 19.56 -10.70 2.69
C ASP A 27 18.91 -9.49 2.00
N LEU A 28 17.62 -9.23 2.21
CA LEU A 28 16.99 -8.02 1.69
C LEU A 28 16.97 -6.91 2.73
N SER A 29 17.55 -5.77 2.36
CA SER A 29 17.40 -4.56 3.15
C SER A 29 15.91 -4.30 3.35
N SER A 30 15.53 -3.87 4.56
CA SER A 30 14.14 -3.55 4.90
C SER A 30 13.49 -2.60 3.88
N ASP A 31 14.30 -1.79 3.19
CA ASP A 31 13.88 -0.86 2.14
C ASP A 31 13.37 -1.57 0.87
N GLU A 32 13.97 -2.68 0.45
CA GLU A 32 13.57 -3.40 -0.77
C GLU A 32 12.24 -4.15 -0.56
N LEU A 33 12.04 -4.71 0.65
CA LEU A 33 10.76 -5.29 1.08
C LEU A 33 9.64 -4.25 1.14
N LEU A 34 9.98 -3.01 1.47
CA LEU A 34 9.04 -1.90 1.64
C LEU A 34 8.62 -1.29 0.29
N ILE A 35 9.55 -1.17 -0.66
CA ILE A 35 9.24 -0.79 -2.05
C ILE A 35 8.36 -1.86 -2.70
N GLY A 36 8.65 -3.14 -2.48
CA GLY A 36 7.81 -4.24 -2.96
C GLY A 36 6.38 -4.18 -2.40
N CYS A 37 6.24 -3.83 -1.12
CA CYS A 37 4.94 -3.67 -0.46
C CYS A 37 4.13 -2.49 -1.00
N LEU A 38 4.79 -1.38 -1.30
CA LEU A 38 4.12 -0.20 -1.86
C LEU A 38 3.60 -0.44 -3.28
N GLY A 39 4.33 -1.25 -4.06
CA GLY A 39 3.99 -1.58 -5.43
C GLY A 39 4.46 -0.52 -6.45
N VAL A 40 4.64 -0.95 -7.69
CA VAL A 40 5.26 -0.16 -8.77
C VAL A 40 4.44 1.04 -9.24
N ARG A 41 3.15 1.14 -8.87
CA ARG A 41 2.24 2.19 -9.36
C ARG A 41 1.86 3.25 -8.33
N PHE A 42 2.39 3.18 -7.10
CA PHE A 42 2.06 4.12 -6.00
C PHE A 42 0.57 4.45 -5.99
N THR A 43 -0.21 3.46 -5.55
CA THR A 43 -1.60 3.12 -5.87
C THR A 43 -2.62 4.20 -5.49
N TRP A 44 -3.81 3.86 -4.98
CA TRP A 44 -4.81 4.82 -4.47
C TRP A 44 -4.24 5.90 -3.51
N LEU A 45 -3.07 5.63 -2.91
CA LEU A 45 -2.32 6.54 -2.03
C LEU A 45 -1.90 7.87 -2.69
N TYR A 46 -1.59 7.94 -4.00
CA TYR A 46 -1.17 9.22 -4.62
C TYR A 46 -2.26 10.29 -4.56
N SER A 47 -3.53 9.87 -4.44
CA SER A 47 -4.65 10.80 -4.37
C SER A 47 -4.85 11.41 -2.98
N VAL A 48 -4.21 10.83 -1.97
CA VAL A 48 -4.35 11.17 -0.55
C VAL A 48 -3.09 11.86 -0.02
N PHE A 49 -1.92 11.32 -0.35
CA PHE A 49 -0.62 11.78 0.14
C PHE A 49 0.13 12.62 -0.91
N ASP A 50 0.80 13.67 -0.44
CA ASP A 50 1.57 14.58 -1.30
C ASP A 50 3.09 14.39 -1.15
N ASP A 51 3.54 13.50 -0.27
CA ASP A 51 4.96 13.20 -0.02
C ASP A 51 5.23 11.71 0.18
N LEU A 52 6.38 11.24 -0.28
CA LEU A 52 6.76 9.82 -0.22
C LEU A 52 6.89 9.33 1.22
N ARG A 53 7.35 10.16 2.16
CA ARG A 53 7.65 9.71 3.52
C ARG A 53 6.37 9.35 4.28
N SER A 54 5.33 10.15 4.14
CA SER A 54 4.00 9.82 4.66
C SER A 54 3.42 8.56 4.01
N VAL A 55 3.66 8.35 2.71
CA VAL A 55 3.26 7.11 2.02
C VAL A 55 3.96 5.88 2.62
N LEU A 56 5.26 5.97 2.90
CA LEU A 56 6.02 4.87 3.50
C LEU A 56 5.57 4.59 4.94
N GLU A 57 5.33 5.64 5.73
CA GLU A 57 4.80 5.50 7.09
C GLU A 57 3.42 4.83 7.11
N PHE A 58 2.51 5.27 6.23
CA PHE A 58 1.21 4.64 6.05
C PHE A 58 1.34 3.17 5.62
N THR A 59 2.26 2.89 4.69
CA THR A 59 2.51 1.53 4.19
C THR A 59 2.94 0.58 5.30
N VAL A 60 3.86 1.03 6.17
CA VAL A 60 4.27 0.24 7.34
C VAL A 60 3.11 0.05 8.29
N SER A 61 2.37 1.11 8.60
CA SER A 61 1.23 1.06 9.52
C SER A 61 0.16 0.07 9.05
N LEU A 62 -0.25 0.17 7.78
CA LEU A 62 -1.20 -0.75 7.16
C LEU A 62 -0.71 -2.20 7.25
N ARG A 63 0.57 -2.45 6.92
CA ARG A 63 1.15 -3.79 6.96
C ARG A 63 1.21 -4.36 8.37
N CYS A 64 1.58 -3.55 9.36
CA CYS A 64 1.69 -4.02 10.74
C CYS A 64 0.32 -4.38 11.32
N GLU A 65 -0.71 -3.57 11.04
CA GLU A 65 -2.05 -3.80 11.58
C GLU A 65 -2.82 -4.89 10.82
N THR A 66 -2.70 -4.91 9.49
CA THR A 66 -3.54 -5.76 8.64
C THR A 66 -2.82 -6.94 8.04
N GLY A 67 -1.47 -6.96 8.03
CA GLY A 67 -0.67 -7.91 7.26
C GLY A 67 -0.66 -7.66 5.74
N LEU A 68 -1.43 -6.69 5.24
CA LEU A 68 -1.55 -6.36 3.82
C LEU A 68 -0.62 -5.22 3.43
N CYS A 69 -0.21 -5.26 2.18
CA CYS A 69 0.51 -4.21 1.50
C CYS A 69 -0.45 -3.36 0.64
N PRO A 70 -0.18 -2.06 0.43
CA PRO A 70 -0.97 -1.24 -0.51
C PRO A 70 -1.07 -1.87 -1.91
N ALA A 71 -0.05 -2.60 -2.34
CA ALA A 71 -0.04 -3.36 -3.59
C ALA A 71 -1.07 -4.52 -3.62
N ASP A 72 -1.40 -5.12 -2.48
CA ASP A 72 -2.33 -6.27 -2.42
C ASP A 72 -3.78 -5.88 -2.75
N ILE A 73 -4.11 -4.58 -2.62
CA ILE A 73 -5.46 -4.04 -2.80
C ILE A 73 -5.55 -3.03 -3.96
N ASP A 74 -4.50 -2.90 -4.77
CA ASP A 74 -4.30 -1.78 -5.70
C ASP A 74 -5.10 -1.81 -7.01
N ASN A 75 -5.81 -2.91 -7.23
CA ASN A 75 -6.65 -3.14 -8.40
C ASN A 75 -8.10 -3.37 -8.00
N HIS A 76 -8.45 -2.96 -6.78
CA HIS A 76 -9.77 -3.18 -6.22
C HIS A 76 -10.67 -1.95 -6.41
N GLY A 77 -11.87 -2.17 -6.95
CA GLY A 77 -12.88 -1.13 -7.12
C GLY A 77 -12.42 0.09 -7.92
N HIS A 78 -12.94 1.26 -7.54
CA HIS A 78 -12.63 2.53 -8.20
C HIS A 78 -11.67 3.41 -7.38
N TYR A 79 -11.72 3.29 -6.06
CA TYR A 79 -11.03 4.15 -5.10
C TYR A 79 -9.81 3.49 -4.47
N CYS A 80 -9.78 2.16 -4.32
CA CYS A 80 -8.54 1.45 -3.99
C CYS A 80 -7.66 1.19 -5.23
N SER A 81 -8.10 1.63 -6.41
CA SER A 81 -7.36 1.49 -7.66
C SER A 81 -6.46 2.68 -7.98
N ASN A 82 -5.45 2.46 -8.83
CA ASN A 82 -4.67 3.52 -9.47
C ASN A 82 -5.46 4.41 -10.45
N ALA A 83 -6.71 4.05 -10.76
CA ALA A 83 -7.52 4.70 -11.76
C ALA A 83 -8.13 6.01 -11.25
N ASN A 84 -7.43 7.14 -11.50
CA ASN A 84 -7.92 8.52 -11.40
C ASN A 84 -9.06 8.75 -10.39
N THR A 85 -8.79 8.34 -9.14
CA THR A 85 -9.76 8.32 -8.04
C THR A 85 -10.38 9.69 -7.80
N ARG A 86 -9.62 10.76 -8.08
CA ARG A 86 -10.08 12.16 -7.99
C ARG A 86 -11.16 12.47 -9.02
N ASP A 87 -10.99 12.07 -10.28
CA ASP A 87 -12.03 12.28 -11.31
C ASP A 87 -13.24 11.38 -11.08
N THR A 88 -13.03 10.17 -10.58
CA THR A 88 -14.09 9.26 -10.14
C THR A 88 -14.91 9.89 -9.00
N ALA A 89 -14.25 10.44 -7.97
CA ALA A 89 -14.90 11.13 -6.86
C ALA A 89 -15.69 12.36 -7.36
N ARG A 90 -15.13 13.13 -8.29
CA ARG A 90 -15.80 14.30 -8.89
C ARG A 90 -17.08 13.94 -9.64
N LYS A 91 -17.13 12.74 -10.22
CA LYS A 91 -18.31 12.20 -10.90
C LYS A 91 -19.29 11.51 -9.94
N HIS A 92 -19.05 11.57 -8.62
CA HIS A 92 -19.89 10.96 -7.60
C HIS A 92 -20.17 9.46 -7.84
N VAL A 93 -19.16 8.74 -8.36
CA VAL A 93 -19.27 7.29 -8.57
C VAL A 93 -19.36 6.60 -7.21
N GLN A 94 -20.33 5.71 -7.04
CA GLN A 94 -20.49 4.97 -5.79
C GLN A 94 -19.36 3.93 -5.65
N PRO A 95 -18.85 3.69 -4.42
CA PRO A 95 -17.89 2.63 -4.18
C PRO A 95 -18.46 1.26 -4.60
N ALA A 96 -17.62 0.41 -5.20
CA ALA A 96 -18.04 -0.88 -5.73
C ALA A 96 -18.45 -1.87 -4.61
N ASP A 97 -17.75 -1.85 -3.47
CA ASP A 97 -18.02 -2.70 -2.31
C ASP A 97 -17.48 -2.08 -1.00
N THR A 98 -17.42 -2.89 0.06
CA THR A 98 -17.00 -2.42 1.38
C THR A 98 -15.53 -2.04 1.46
N LEU A 99 -14.64 -2.75 0.76
CA LEU A 99 -13.22 -2.41 0.70
C LEU A 99 -13.02 -1.11 -0.10
N ASP A 100 -13.69 -1.00 -1.26
CA ASP A 100 -13.64 0.22 -2.07
C ASP A 100 -14.19 1.43 -1.31
N ARG A 101 -15.19 1.22 -0.44
CA ARG A 101 -15.72 2.25 0.45
C ARG A 101 -14.70 2.73 1.48
N CYS A 102 -13.81 1.86 1.99
CA CYS A 102 -12.73 2.27 2.88
C CYS A 102 -11.81 3.30 2.20
N CYS A 103 -11.35 3.00 0.98
CA CYS A 103 -10.50 3.91 0.22
C CYS A 103 -11.22 5.21 -0.19
N PHE A 104 -12.50 5.12 -0.55
CA PHE A 104 -13.33 6.30 -0.79
C PHE A 104 -13.39 7.23 0.42
N THR A 105 -13.68 6.67 1.61
CA THR A 105 -13.74 7.43 2.85
C THR A 105 -12.39 8.06 3.20
N HIS A 106 -11.28 7.36 2.98
CA HIS A 106 -9.93 7.93 3.19
C HIS A 106 -9.67 9.14 2.29
N LEU A 107 -9.98 9.02 1.00
CA LEU A 107 -9.86 10.11 0.04
C LEU A 107 -10.72 11.32 0.46
N ARG A 108 -11.97 11.09 0.87
CA ARG A 108 -12.87 12.17 1.33
C ARG A 108 -12.37 12.84 2.61
N CYS A 109 -11.92 12.06 3.60
CA CYS A 109 -11.36 12.58 4.84
C CYS A 109 -10.16 13.51 4.58
N SER A 110 -9.22 13.08 3.71
CA SER A 110 -8.08 13.89 3.31
C SER A 110 -8.50 15.17 2.56
N GLN A 111 -9.49 15.08 1.66
CA GLN A 111 -10.02 16.24 0.93
C GLN A 111 -10.66 17.27 1.86
N GLU A 112 -11.46 16.84 2.85
CA GLU A 112 -12.13 17.73 3.80
C GLU A 112 -11.13 18.50 4.68
N LEU A 113 -10.00 17.89 5.03
CA LEU A 113 -8.90 18.58 5.71
C LEU A 113 -8.22 19.58 4.76
N LYS A 114 -7.93 19.19 3.52
CA LYS A 114 -7.35 20.09 2.51
C LYS A 114 -8.25 21.30 2.22
N GLU A 115 -9.57 21.12 2.20
CA GLU A 115 -10.57 22.20 2.07
C GLU A 115 -10.54 23.18 3.25
N ARG A 116 -10.05 22.75 4.42
CA ARG A 116 -9.81 23.60 5.60
C ARG A 116 -8.39 24.18 5.64
N ASN A 117 -7.67 24.16 4.52
CA ASN A 117 -6.27 24.59 4.38
C ASN A 117 -5.28 23.79 5.24
N CYS A 118 -5.61 22.54 5.60
CA CYS A 118 -4.64 21.64 6.21
C CYS A 118 -3.66 21.10 5.19
N SER A 119 -2.40 20.95 5.61
CA SER A 119 -1.36 20.22 4.89
C SER A 119 -0.73 19.21 5.83
N ARG A 120 -0.43 18.00 5.34
CA ARG A 120 0.20 16.98 6.17
C ARG A 120 1.63 17.42 6.49
N ARG A 121 2.03 17.28 7.76
CA ARG A 121 3.42 17.46 8.14
C ARG A 121 4.24 16.27 7.65
N ILE A 122 5.32 16.56 6.94
CA ILE A 122 6.26 15.54 6.48
C ILE A 122 6.96 14.94 7.71
N PRO A 123 6.94 13.61 7.90
CA PRO A 123 7.62 12.98 9.02
C PRO A 123 9.10 13.33 9.05
N THR A 124 9.70 13.51 10.22
CA THR A 124 11.13 13.89 10.31
C THR A 124 12.05 12.67 10.38
N TYR A 125 11.51 11.52 10.77
CA TYR A 125 12.21 10.25 10.91
C TYR A 125 12.17 9.42 9.63
N ASN A 126 13.21 8.61 9.44
CA ASN A 126 13.35 7.69 8.31
C ASN A 126 13.31 6.22 8.74
N ASN A 127 13.16 5.97 10.04
CA ASN A 127 13.08 4.62 10.58
C ASN A 127 11.60 4.26 10.76
N TYR A 128 11.08 3.48 9.82
CA TYR A 128 9.73 2.96 9.89
C TYR A 128 9.74 1.62 10.62
N THR A 129 9.02 1.53 11.73
CA THR A 129 8.90 0.30 12.52
C THR A 129 7.43 0.02 12.78
N CYS A 130 7.09 -1.23 13.14
CA CYS A 130 5.76 -1.58 13.65
C CYS A 130 5.51 -1.04 15.07
N SER A 131 5.96 0.17 15.37
CA SER A 131 5.53 0.93 16.53
C SER A 131 4.35 1.82 16.10
N TYR A 132 3.29 1.19 15.57
CA TYR A 132 2.05 1.89 15.24
C TYR A 132 1.47 2.40 16.56
N ASN A 133 1.69 3.69 16.84
CA ASN A 133 1.07 4.34 17.96
C ASN A 133 -0.33 4.73 17.52
N SER A 134 -1.31 3.87 17.81
CA SER A 134 -2.72 4.05 17.43
C SER A 134 -3.39 5.26 18.12
N SER A 135 -2.64 6.01 18.94
CA SER A 135 -3.08 7.25 19.56
C SER A 135 -2.74 8.41 18.62
N CYS A 136 -3.78 9.01 18.05
CA CYS A 136 -3.71 10.25 17.28
C CYS A 136 -3.72 11.49 18.21
N ASP A 137 -3.06 11.43 19.37
CA ASP A 137 -3.04 12.53 20.33
C ASP A 137 -2.01 13.61 19.93
N MET A 138 -2.33 14.40 18.92
CA MET A 138 -1.50 15.49 18.40
C MET A 138 -2.05 16.85 18.83
N LEU A 139 -1.17 17.83 19.05
CA LEU A 139 -1.59 19.19 19.44
C LEU A 139 -2.15 20.00 18.25
N ASP A 140 -1.72 19.66 17.03
CA ASP A 140 -2.16 20.34 15.81
C ASP A 140 -3.37 19.62 15.20
N PHE A 141 -4.45 20.37 14.97
CA PHE A 141 -5.71 19.84 14.41
C PHE A 141 -5.53 19.17 13.05
N CYS A 142 -4.63 19.68 12.20
CA CYS A 142 -4.40 19.08 10.90
C CYS A 142 -3.62 17.76 11.02
N GLU A 143 -2.59 17.71 11.87
CA GLU A 143 -1.85 16.48 12.19
C GLU A 143 -2.77 15.41 12.79
N GLU A 144 -3.57 15.77 13.80
CA GLU A 144 -4.57 14.89 14.43
C GLU A 144 -5.60 14.38 13.41
N GLY A 145 -6.16 15.29 12.60
CA GLY A 145 -7.14 14.94 11.57
C GLY A 145 -6.60 13.95 10.55
N PHE A 146 -5.39 14.19 10.02
CA PHE A 146 -4.78 13.27 9.06
C PHE A 146 -4.43 11.91 9.67
N CYS A 147 -3.98 11.89 10.93
CA CYS A 147 -3.76 10.66 11.67
C CYS A 147 -5.05 9.84 11.79
N HIS A 148 -6.17 10.47 12.16
CA HIS A 148 -7.46 9.79 12.23
C HIS A 148 -7.94 9.27 10.88
N CYS A 149 -7.74 10.02 9.79
CA CYS A 149 -8.05 9.51 8.45
C CYS A 149 -7.31 8.19 8.16
N ASP A 150 -6.01 8.13 8.49
CA ASP A 150 -5.19 6.93 8.26
C ASP A 150 -5.61 5.76 9.15
N GLN A 151 -5.84 6.02 10.44
CA GLN A 151 -6.34 5.01 11.37
C GLN A 151 -7.68 4.42 10.91
N MET A 152 -8.62 5.27 10.53
CA MET A 152 -9.94 4.84 10.07
C MET A 152 -9.87 3.93 8.84
N VAL A 153 -9.01 4.23 7.86
CA VAL A 153 -8.90 3.38 6.66
C VAL A 153 -8.20 2.06 6.98
N ILE A 154 -7.19 2.06 7.85
CA ILE A 154 -6.51 0.84 8.30
C ILE A 154 -7.48 -0.08 9.03
N ASP A 155 -8.26 0.46 9.98
CA ASP A 155 -9.27 -0.30 10.72
C ASP A 155 -10.37 -0.84 9.80
N CYS A 156 -10.79 -0.04 8.82
CA CYS A 156 -11.78 -0.42 7.83
C CYS A 156 -11.28 -1.57 6.94
N ILE A 157 -10.04 -1.49 6.43
CA ILE A 157 -9.41 -2.54 5.62
C ILE A 157 -9.24 -3.81 6.46
N SER A 158 -8.73 -3.69 7.70
CA SER A 158 -8.57 -4.81 8.64
C SER A 158 -9.86 -5.60 8.84
N SER A 159 -10.99 -4.89 8.91
CA SER A 159 -12.31 -5.49 9.14
C SER A 159 -12.95 -6.11 7.88
N ASN A 160 -12.59 -5.63 6.68
CA ASN A 160 -13.23 -6.01 5.43
C ASN A 160 -12.35 -6.89 4.53
N HIS A 161 -11.07 -7.02 4.84
CA HIS A 161 -10.13 -7.84 4.10
C HIS A 161 -9.15 -8.53 5.07
N PRO A 162 -9.59 -9.56 5.81
CA PRO A 162 -8.72 -10.25 6.75
C PRO A 162 -7.59 -10.93 5.98
N SER A 163 -6.34 -10.49 6.18
CA SER A 163 -5.23 -11.34 5.82
C SER A 163 -5.22 -12.55 6.76
N HIS A 164 -4.91 -13.74 6.24
CA HIS A 164 -4.39 -14.78 7.11
C HIS A 164 -3.11 -14.21 7.73
N LYS A 165 -3.11 -13.97 9.06
CA LYS A 165 -1.94 -13.50 9.81
C LYS A 165 -0.83 -14.56 9.79
N THR A 166 -0.21 -14.80 8.64
CA THR A 166 0.99 -15.62 8.55
C THR A 166 2.20 -14.76 8.92
N GLY A 167 2.48 -14.72 10.22
CA GLY A 167 3.86 -14.84 10.68
C GLY A 167 4.73 -13.60 10.82
N TRP A 168 4.23 -12.46 11.32
CA TRP A 168 5.10 -11.47 11.96
C TRP A 168 4.99 -11.60 13.48
N ARG A 169 5.81 -12.48 14.08
CA ARG A 169 6.11 -12.38 15.52
C ARG A 169 7.16 -11.29 15.68
N GLN A 170 6.92 -10.34 16.60
CA GLN A 170 7.97 -9.48 17.11
C GLN A 170 9.14 -10.37 17.57
N PRO A 171 10.41 -9.99 17.32
CA PRO A 171 11.54 -10.75 17.83
C PRO A 171 11.58 -10.58 19.36
N THR A 172 10.89 -11.46 20.08
CA THR A 172 11.16 -11.66 21.50
C THR A 172 12.50 -12.37 21.59
N ASN A 173 13.48 -11.70 22.19
CA ASN A 173 14.80 -12.25 22.44
C ASN A 173 14.71 -13.67 23.03
N HIS A 174 15.56 -14.53 22.47
CA HIS A 174 15.82 -15.93 22.78
C HIS A 174 15.19 -16.98 21.87
N SER A 175 16.11 -17.73 21.27
CA SER A 175 16.02 -19.06 20.68
C SER A 175 15.96 -19.10 19.16
N THR A 176 17.09 -19.54 18.62
CA THR A 176 17.31 -20.10 17.29
C THR A 176 16.27 -21.17 16.96
N ASP A 177 15.32 -20.87 16.08
CA ASP A 177 14.67 -21.89 15.25
C ASP A 177 14.46 -21.32 13.85
N ARG A 178 15.04 -22.01 12.87
CA ARG A 178 14.96 -21.74 11.43
C ARG A 178 13.54 -22.07 10.98
N LEU A 179 12.72 -21.07 10.67
CA LEU A 179 11.39 -21.28 10.09
C LEU A 179 11.46 -21.13 8.56
N SER A 180 11.29 -22.23 7.84
CA SER A 180 11.02 -22.27 6.40
C SER A 180 9.58 -21.81 6.14
N LEU A 181 9.42 -20.74 5.36
CA LEU A 181 8.12 -20.09 5.12
C LEU A 181 7.41 -20.60 3.85
N CYS A 182 7.44 -21.91 3.60
CA CYS A 182 6.78 -22.55 2.46
C CYS A 182 6.26 -23.96 2.80
N ASP A 183 5.55 -24.13 3.91
CA ASP A 183 4.76 -25.35 4.15
C ASP A 183 3.27 -24.97 4.14
N GLY A 184 2.60 -25.21 3.01
CA GLY A 184 1.17 -24.94 2.89
C GLY A 184 0.54 -24.90 1.50
N PHE A 185 1.27 -25.18 0.42
CA PHE A 185 0.68 -25.38 -0.91
C PHE A 185 0.85 -26.84 -1.35
N THR A 186 -0.19 -27.64 -1.16
CA THR A 186 -0.54 -28.84 -1.95
C THR A 186 -2.00 -28.76 -2.33
#